data_AF-A0A8G1N1Y9-F1
#
_entry.id   AF-A0A8G1N1Y9-F1
#
_cell.length_a   1.000
_cell.length_b   1.000
_cell.length_c   1.000
_cell.angle_alpha   90.00
_cell.angle_beta   90.00
_cell.angle_gamma   90.00
#
_symmetry.space_group_name_H-M   'P 1'
#
loop_
_entity.id
_entity.type
_entity.pdbx_description
1 polymer ?
#
loop_
_entity_poly.entity_id
_entity_poly.type
_entity_poly.pdbx_seq_one_letter_code
_entity_poly.pdbx_strand_id
1 'polypeptide(L)'
;MTKLNQIIAIEKSVKAKAARVIGDAGRELGKAPLLSGISRTYQPKDEDGEQLPPESTKVQRRVEEQLREVSAAMTRLFDVTATKDRTNAIAAADVVIDGEVLLADVPVTYLLFLEKQVGELQAFVKALPVLDAAESWTFNDAADCYATDPVKTQRAKKVPRNHVKAEATEEHPAQVDVYYEDIPVGYWTTVKFSGAAPAKRVAQLAERLEKLQIAVKFAREEANGTEVVDEKIGDKVFGYLLGE
;
A
#
# COMPACT_ATOMS: atom_id res chain seq x y z
N MET A 1 -25.97 21.62 15.71
CA MET A 1 -26.29 21.31 14.29
C MET A 1 -25.33 22.08 13.40
N THR A 2 -24.71 21.40 12.43
CA THR A 2 -23.82 22.02 11.42
C THR A 2 -24.65 22.51 10.25
N LYS A 3 -24.45 23.77 9.83
CA LYS A 3 -25.18 24.37 8.70
C LYS A 3 -24.51 24.05 7.36
N LEU A 4 -25.29 24.03 6.27
CA LEU A 4 -24.79 23.73 4.91
C LEU A 4 -23.60 24.62 4.50
N ASN A 5 -23.66 25.92 4.79
CA ASN A 5 -22.58 26.85 4.49
C ASN A 5 -21.26 26.51 5.23
N GLN A 6 -21.35 25.93 6.43
CA GLN A 6 -20.19 25.48 7.21
C GLN A 6 -19.57 24.21 6.60
N ILE A 7 -20.38 23.31 6.03
CA ILE A 7 -19.92 22.12 5.30
C ILE A 7 -19.23 22.51 3.98
N ILE A 8 -19.81 23.44 3.23
CA ILE A 8 -19.22 23.96 1.98
C ILE A 8 -17.87 24.63 2.24
N ALA A 9 -17.74 25.40 3.32
CA ALA A 9 -16.51 26.10 3.67
C ALA A 9 -15.31 25.16 3.89
N ILE A 10 -15.55 23.93 4.37
CA ILE A 10 -14.48 22.96 4.67
C ILE A 10 -14.22 21.95 3.55
N GLU A 11 -15.17 21.74 2.63
CA GLU A 11 -15.11 20.71 1.59
C GLU A 11 -13.81 20.78 0.76
N LYS A 12 -13.43 21.97 0.31
CA LYS A 12 -12.21 22.16 -0.50
C LYS A 12 -10.96 21.68 0.24
N SER A 13 -10.86 21.97 1.54
CA SER A 13 -9.72 21.58 2.37
C SER A 13 -9.67 20.07 2.62
N VAL A 14 -10.83 19.46 2.84
CA VAL A 14 -10.97 18.01 3.04
C VAL A 14 -10.61 17.25 1.76
N LYS A 15 -11.09 17.72 0.60
CA LYS A 15 -10.75 17.17 -0.71
C LYS A 15 -9.25 17.22 -1.00
N ALA A 16 -8.62 18.38 -0.75
CA ALA A 16 -7.18 18.53 -0.94
C ALA A 16 -6.38 17.60 -0.01
N LYS A 17 -6.83 17.43 1.25
CA LYS A 17 -6.20 16.50 2.19
C LYS A 17 -6.32 15.05 1.74
N ALA A 18 -7.50 14.60 1.31
CA ALA A 18 -7.71 13.24 0.84
C ALA A 18 -6.86 12.90 -0.39
N ALA A 19 -6.83 13.80 -1.39
CA ALA A 19 -6.00 13.64 -2.58
C ALA A 19 -4.50 13.55 -2.22
N ARG A 20 -4.04 14.39 -1.28
CA ARG A 20 -2.65 14.34 -0.79
C ARG A 20 -2.34 13.02 -0.10
N VAL A 21 -3.20 12.55 0.81
CA VAL A 21 -2.98 11.29 1.55
C VAL A 21 -2.88 10.11 0.59
N ILE A 22 -3.76 10.01 -0.41
CA ILE A 22 -3.68 8.96 -1.45
C ILE A 22 -2.39 9.08 -2.26
N GLY A 23 -2.04 10.29 -2.71
CA GLY A 23 -0.83 10.52 -3.51
C GLY A 23 0.46 10.21 -2.74
N ASP A 24 0.53 10.59 -1.48
CA ASP A 24 1.67 10.32 -0.59
C ASP A 24 1.77 8.81 -0.30
N ALA A 25 0.66 8.14 0.02
CA ALA A 25 0.62 6.69 0.22
C ALA A 25 1.09 5.93 -1.04
N GLY A 26 0.60 6.29 -2.23
CA GLY A 26 1.04 5.68 -3.48
C GLY A 26 2.54 5.86 -3.74
N ARG A 27 3.07 7.07 -3.49
CA ARG A 27 4.50 7.37 -3.67
C ARG A 27 5.38 6.60 -2.69
N GLU A 28 4.97 6.48 -1.44
CA GLU A 28 5.73 5.80 -0.39
C GLU A 28 5.68 4.28 -0.55
N LEU A 29 4.51 3.72 -0.88
CA LEU A 29 4.35 2.29 -1.18
C LEU A 29 5.06 1.90 -2.48
N GLY A 30 5.32 2.84 -3.39
CA GLY A 30 6.18 2.61 -4.56
C GLY A 30 7.67 2.46 -4.24
N LYS A 31 8.11 2.78 -3.01
CA LYS A 31 9.53 2.70 -2.61
C LYS A 31 9.79 1.39 -1.85
N ALA A 32 10.23 0.36 -2.57
CA ALA A 32 10.57 -0.94 -1.99
C ALA A 32 11.46 -0.88 -0.72
N PRO A 33 12.47 0.00 -0.61
CA PRO A 33 13.28 0.10 0.61
C PRO A 33 12.51 0.54 1.86
N LEU A 34 11.38 1.26 1.73
CA LEU A 34 10.56 1.64 2.88
C LEU A 34 9.73 0.46 3.42
N LEU A 35 9.48 -0.53 2.56
CA LEU A 35 8.69 -1.72 2.85
C LEU A 35 9.56 -2.90 3.30
N SER A 36 10.87 -2.83 3.09
CA SER A 36 11.79 -3.93 3.36
C SER A 36 12.56 -3.70 4.67
N GLY A 37 12.67 -4.74 5.48
CA GLY A 37 13.53 -4.78 6.65
C GLY A 37 14.36 -6.05 6.67
N ILE A 38 15.44 -6.03 7.44
CA ILE A 38 16.32 -7.19 7.64
C ILE A 38 16.82 -7.21 9.09
N SER A 39 16.97 -8.40 9.64
CA SER A 39 17.78 -8.65 10.82
C SER A 39 18.77 -9.76 10.48
N ARG A 40 20.05 -9.46 10.57
CA ARG A 40 21.14 -10.41 10.31
C ARG A 40 22.07 -10.47 11.50
N THR A 41 22.19 -11.65 12.09
CA THR A 41 23.04 -11.89 13.27
C THR A 41 24.10 -12.92 12.93
N TYR A 42 25.34 -12.66 13.33
CA TYR A 42 26.45 -13.57 13.11
C TYR A 42 26.71 -14.40 14.36
N GLN A 43 26.95 -15.69 14.16
CA GLN A 43 27.41 -16.60 15.20
C GLN A 43 28.73 -17.23 14.72
N PRO A 44 29.86 -16.97 15.39
CA PRO A 44 31.11 -17.66 15.08
C PRO A 44 30.99 -19.16 15.33
N LYS A 45 31.78 -19.96 14.60
CA LYS A 45 31.81 -21.41 14.77
C LYS A 45 32.57 -21.84 16.03
N ASP A 46 33.64 -21.12 16.35
CA ASP A 46 34.52 -21.38 17.50
C ASP A 46 34.35 -20.27 18.56
N GLU A 47 34.60 -20.56 19.83
CA GLU A 47 34.42 -19.61 20.95
C GLU A 47 35.31 -18.37 20.83
N ASP A 48 36.53 -18.54 20.32
CA ASP A 48 37.49 -17.45 20.04
C ASP A 48 37.33 -16.87 18.62
N GLY A 49 36.22 -17.20 17.93
CA GLY A 49 35.96 -16.75 16.57
C GLY A 49 35.69 -15.24 16.47
N GLU A 50 35.97 -14.69 15.29
CA GLU A 50 35.75 -13.27 15.00
C GLU A 50 34.29 -12.87 15.20
N GLN A 51 34.03 -11.87 16.04
CA GLN A 51 32.70 -11.31 16.22
C GLN A 51 32.41 -10.29 15.11
N LEU A 52 31.27 -10.45 14.44
CA LEU A 52 30.84 -9.53 13.39
C LEU A 52 29.59 -8.76 13.84
N PRO A 53 29.51 -7.45 13.56
CA PRO A 53 28.37 -6.65 13.98
C PRO A 53 27.09 -7.14 13.28
N PRO A 54 25.95 -7.16 14.00
CA PRO A 54 24.67 -7.47 13.39
C PRO A 54 24.23 -6.35 12.44
N GLU A 55 23.45 -6.72 11.43
CA GLU A 55 22.79 -5.79 10.51
C GLU A 55 21.31 -5.74 10.87
N SER A 56 20.75 -4.53 11.03
CA SER A 56 19.31 -4.39 11.27
C SER A 56 18.75 -3.15 10.59
N THR A 57 17.73 -3.37 9.76
CA THR A 57 16.92 -2.32 9.14
C THR A 57 15.46 -2.62 9.43
N LYS A 58 14.73 -1.63 9.95
CA LYS A 58 13.29 -1.75 10.24
C LYS A 58 12.46 -1.42 9.01
N VAL A 59 11.31 -2.06 8.90
CA VAL A 59 10.24 -1.66 7.98
C VAL A 59 9.75 -0.27 8.39
N GLN A 60 9.74 0.67 7.45
CA GLN A 60 9.35 2.07 7.72
C GLN A 60 7.91 2.36 7.35
N ARG A 61 7.34 1.59 6.41
CA ARG A 61 6.00 1.77 5.85
C ARG A 61 5.33 0.43 5.66
N ARG A 62 4.00 0.36 5.87
CA ARG A 62 3.22 -0.89 5.78
C ARG A 62 1.91 -0.69 5.04
N VAL A 63 1.54 -1.61 4.15
CA VAL A 63 0.32 -1.48 3.34
C VAL A 63 -0.94 -1.32 4.21
N GLU A 64 -1.12 -2.13 5.26
CA GLU A 64 -2.31 -2.06 6.12
C GLU A 64 -2.39 -0.76 6.96
N GLU A 65 -1.26 -0.15 7.31
CA GLU A 65 -1.23 1.15 7.99
C GLU A 65 -1.66 2.27 7.02
N GLN A 66 -1.07 2.31 5.83
CA GLN A 66 -1.44 3.31 4.83
C GLN A 66 -2.88 3.14 4.31
N LEU A 67 -3.39 1.89 4.24
CA LEU A 67 -4.80 1.65 3.94
C LEU A 67 -5.73 2.26 5.00
N ARG A 68 -5.37 2.20 6.28
CA ARG A 68 -6.13 2.84 7.38
C ARG A 68 -6.09 4.36 7.27
N GLU A 69 -4.93 4.94 6.97
CA GLU A 69 -4.80 6.39 6.78
C GLU A 69 -5.62 6.90 5.58
N VAL A 70 -5.53 6.22 4.44
CA VAL A 70 -6.30 6.52 3.23
C VAL A 70 -7.80 6.37 3.51
N SER A 71 -8.21 5.28 4.16
CA SER A 71 -9.60 5.03 4.52
C SER A 71 -10.16 6.14 5.41
N ALA A 72 -9.43 6.59 6.43
CA ALA A 72 -9.87 7.68 7.31
C ALA A 72 -10.01 9.01 6.55
N ALA A 73 -9.06 9.34 5.68
CA ALA A 73 -9.10 10.57 4.88
C ALA A 73 -10.26 10.56 3.86
N MET A 74 -10.49 9.42 3.21
CA MET A 74 -11.55 9.24 2.22
C MET A 74 -12.94 9.20 2.85
N THR A 75 -13.09 8.53 3.99
CA THR A 75 -14.35 8.53 4.76
C THR A 75 -14.78 9.96 5.06
N ARG A 76 -13.85 10.80 5.56
CA ARG A 76 -14.18 12.19 5.85
C ARG A 76 -14.60 12.97 4.61
N LEU A 77 -13.96 12.74 3.47
CA LEU A 77 -14.34 13.37 2.20
C LEU A 77 -15.73 12.91 1.77
N PHE A 78 -16.00 11.60 1.82
CA PHE A 78 -17.28 11.02 1.44
C PHE A 78 -18.41 11.59 2.29
N ASP A 79 -18.24 11.64 3.62
CA ASP A 79 -19.25 12.17 4.53
C ASP A 79 -19.57 13.65 4.26
N VAL A 80 -18.56 14.49 4.02
CA VAL A 80 -18.74 15.92 3.73
C VAL A 80 -19.51 16.13 2.43
N THR A 81 -19.11 15.42 1.37
CA THR A 81 -19.75 15.54 0.06
C THR A 81 -21.17 14.96 0.08
N ALA A 82 -21.38 13.81 0.74
CA ALA A 82 -22.71 13.22 0.91
C ALA A 82 -23.66 14.14 1.69
N THR A 83 -23.17 14.74 2.79
CA THR A 83 -23.96 15.67 3.60
C THR A 83 -24.39 16.90 2.79
N LYS A 84 -23.46 17.48 2.01
CA LYS A 84 -23.75 18.63 1.15
C LYS A 84 -24.76 18.26 0.06
N ASP A 85 -24.51 17.17 -0.65
CA ASP A 85 -25.32 16.78 -1.79
C ASP A 85 -26.73 16.34 -1.37
N ARG A 86 -26.87 15.61 -0.24
CA ARG A 86 -28.18 15.20 0.28
C ARG A 86 -29.01 16.39 0.75
N THR A 87 -28.36 17.44 1.26
CA THR A 87 -29.05 18.69 1.61
C THR A 87 -29.55 19.43 0.36
N ASN A 88 -28.98 19.15 -0.81
CA ASN A 88 -29.28 19.83 -2.08
C ASN A 88 -30.14 18.99 -3.05
N ALA A 89 -30.54 17.76 -2.70
CA ALA A 89 -31.02 16.78 -3.68
C ALA A 89 -32.53 16.80 -3.95
N ILE A 90 -32.90 16.79 -5.24
CA ILE A 90 -34.26 16.52 -5.75
C ILE A 90 -34.37 15.10 -6.35
N ALA A 91 -33.26 14.54 -6.90
CA ALA A 91 -33.17 13.19 -7.46
C ALA A 91 -32.13 12.33 -6.72
N ALA A 92 -32.51 11.12 -6.28
CA ALA A 92 -31.69 10.21 -5.48
C ALA A 92 -32.04 8.73 -5.73
N ALA A 93 -31.11 7.80 -5.43
CA ALA A 93 -31.33 6.35 -5.52
C ALA A 93 -30.48 5.56 -4.50
N ASP A 94 -30.84 4.30 -4.24
CA ASP A 94 -30.11 3.42 -3.34
C ASP A 94 -28.89 2.77 -4.02
N VAL A 95 -27.84 2.50 -3.25
CA VAL A 95 -26.68 1.67 -3.67
C VAL A 95 -26.84 0.30 -3.03
N VAL A 96 -27.04 -0.73 -3.85
CA VAL A 96 -27.28 -2.11 -3.41
C VAL A 96 -26.11 -3.02 -3.81
N ILE A 97 -25.61 -3.85 -2.89
CA ILE A 97 -24.59 -4.88 -3.14
C ILE A 97 -25.11 -6.22 -2.68
N ASP A 98 -25.07 -7.23 -3.54
CA ASP A 98 -25.51 -8.60 -3.23
C ASP A 98 -26.93 -8.69 -2.62
N GLY A 99 -27.81 -7.73 -2.97
CA GLY A 99 -29.18 -7.64 -2.46
C GLY A 99 -29.36 -6.83 -1.17
N GLU A 100 -28.27 -6.35 -0.56
CA GLU A 100 -28.30 -5.50 0.63
C GLU A 100 -28.06 -4.02 0.27
N VAL A 101 -28.88 -3.12 0.82
CA VAL A 101 -28.73 -1.67 0.65
C VAL A 101 -27.52 -1.20 1.45
N LEU A 102 -26.46 -0.78 0.76
CA LEU A 102 -25.24 -0.22 1.37
C LEU A 102 -25.41 1.26 1.71
N LEU A 103 -26.04 2.04 0.82
CA LEU A 103 -26.31 3.47 1.01
C LEU A 103 -27.71 3.79 0.46
N ALA A 104 -28.57 4.42 1.27
CA ALA A 104 -29.95 4.73 0.88
C ALA A 104 -30.13 6.22 0.46
N ASP A 105 -31.01 6.48 -0.50
CA ASP A 105 -31.36 7.81 -1.06
C ASP A 105 -30.14 8.69 -1.39
N VAL A 106 -29.26 8.20 -2.24
CA VAL A 106 -28.02 8.85 -2.62
C VAL A 106 -28.23 9.78 -3.82
N PRO A 107 -27.87 11.08 -3.73
CA PRO A 107 -28.06 12.04 -4.82
C PRO A 107 -27.24 11.71 -6.08
N VAL A 108 -27.77 12.02 -7.27
CA VAL A 108 -27.09 11.82 -8.57
C VAL A 108 -25.68 12.45 -8.62
N THR A 109 -25.54 13.68 -8.13
CA THR A 109 -24.24 14.38 -8.12
C THR A 109 -23.21 13.69 -7.24
N TYR A 110 -23.67 13.09 -6.14
CA TYR A 110 -22.83 12.31 -5.25
C TYR A 110 -22.46 10.98 -5.90
N LEU A 111 -23.38 10.33 -6.62
CA LEU A 111 -23.10 9.09 -7.34
C LEU A 111 -22.01 9.28 -8.40
N LEU A 112 -22.02 10.40 -9.15
CA LEU A 112 -20.92 10.77 -10.07
C LEU A 112 -19.58 10.96 -9.35
N PHE A 113 -19.60 11.64 -8.20
CA PHE A 113 -18.41 11.81 -7.37
C PHE A 113 -17.90 10.46 -6.86
N LEU A 114 -18.78 9.62 -6.31
CA LEU A 114 -18.47 8.32 -5.75
C LEU A 114 -17.91 7.38 -6.82
N GLU A 115 -18.50 7.36 -8.03
CA GLU A 115 -18.00 6.56 -9.16
C GLU A 115 -16.54 6.90 -9.46
N LYS A 116 -16.22 8.19 -9.54
CA LYS A 116 -14.84 8.66 -9.77
C LYS A 116 -13.91 8.21 -8.63
N GLN A 117 -14.31 8.41 -7.38
CA GLN A 117 -13.46 8.08 -6.22
C GLN A 117 -13.24 6.57 -6.06
N VAL A 118 -14.26 5.75 -6.34
CA VAL A 118 -14.13 4.29 -6.35
C VAL A 118 -13.17 3.84 -7.45
N GLY A 119 -13.21 4.48 -8.63
CA GLY A 119 -12.22 4.24 -9.70
C GLY A 119 -10.79 4.57 -9.29
N GLU A 120 -10.56 5.71 -8.63
CA GLU A 120 -9.24 6.11 -8.11
C GLU A 120 -8.74 5.14 -7.03
N LEU A 121 -9.62 4.69 -6.12
CA LEU A 121 -9.30 3.67 -5.11
C LEU A 121 -8.97 2.32 -5.75
N GLN A 122 -9.69 1.92 -6.80
CA GLN A 122 -9.42 0.67 -7.50
C GLN A 122 -8.04 0.69 -8.16
N ALA A 123 -7.66 1.81 -8.78
CA ALA A 123 -6.31 1.99 -9.34
C ALA A 123 -5.24 1.93 -8.24
N PHE A 124 -5.47 2.58 -7.10
CA PHE A 124 -4.57 2.54 -5.95
C PHE A 124 -4.39 1.12 -5.40
N VAL A 125 -5.50 0.39 -5.15
CA VAL A 125 -5.46 -0.98 -4.61
C VAL A 125 -4.74 -1.94 -5.55
N LYS A 126 -4.96 -1.83 -6.87
CA LYS A 126 -4.25 -2.66 -7.87
C LYS A 126 -2.75 -2.38 -7.93
N ALA A 127 -2.32 -1.20 -7.49
CA ALA A 127 -0.91 -0.80 -7.43
C ALA A 127 -0.23 -1.14 -6.09
N LEU A 128 -0.94 -1.76 -5.13
CA LEU A 128 -0.35 -2.11 -3.83
C LEU A 128 0.76 -3.16 -3.99
N PRO A 129 1.90 -2.99 -3.29
CA PRO A 129 2.97 -3.97 -3.30
C PRO A 129 2.52 -5.26 -2.60
N VAL A 130 2.85 -6.39 -3.20
CA VAL A 130 2.55 -7.72 -2.67
C VAL A 130 3.82 -8.39 -2.11
N LEU A 131 3.63 -9.28 -1.13
CA LEU A 131 4.71 -10.11 -0.59
C LEU A 131 5.39 -10.92 -1.72
N ASP A 132 6.71 -11.03 -1.65
CA ASP A 132 7.50 -11.83 -2.60
C ASP A 132 7.15 -13.32 -2.45
N ALA A 133 6.72 -13.95 -3.54
CA ALA A 133 6.32 -15.35 -3.59
C ALA A 133 7.50 -16.33 -3.49
N ALA A 134 8.74 -15.86 -3.64
CA ALA A 134 9.93 -16.68 -3.45
C ALA A 134 10.23 -17.00 -1.97
N GLU A 135 9.56 -16.28 -1.05
CA GLU A 135 9.79 -16.37 0.39
C GLU A 135 8.52 -16.88 1.11
N SER A 136 8.71 -17.55 2.24
CA SER A 136 7.62 -17.95 3.13
C SER A 136 7.43 -16.88 4.21
N TRP A 137 6.26 -16.25 4.23
CA TRP A 137 5.96 -15.14 5.12
C TRP A 137 4.94 -15.52 6.20
N THR A 138 5.23 -15.17 7.44
CA THR A 138 4.29 -15.24 8.57
C THR A 138 4.14 -13.86 9.20
N PHE A 139 2.95 -13.53 9.69
CA PHE A 139 2.75 -12.24 10.37
C PHE A 139 3.42 -12.30 11.74
N ASN A 140 4.21 -11.27 12.07
CA ASN A 140 4.88 -11.13 13.35
C ASN A 140 4.24 -9.98 14.13
N ASP A 141 3.48 -10.31 15.18
CA ASP A 141 2.77 -9.32 16.00
C ASP A 141 3.71 -8.32 16.70
N ALA A 142 4.90 -8.77 17.12
CA ALA A 142 5.86 -7.91 17.81
C ALA A 142 6.49 -6.86 16.86
N ALA A 143 6.70 -7.23 15.60
CA ALA A 143 7.23 -6.34 14.57
C ALA A 143 6.12 -5.61 13.78
N ASP A 144 4.86 -6.01 13.97
CA ASP A 144 3.67 -5.54 13.25
C ASP A 144 3.89 -5.54 11.73
N CYS A 145 4.50 -6.61 11.22
CA CYS A 145 4.78 -6.80 9.80
C CYS A 145 5.00 -8.29 9.47
N TYR A 146 5.11 -8.63 8.19
CA TYR A 146 5.43 -10.00 7.78
C TYR A 146 6.92 -10.27 7.96
N ALA A 147 7.26 -11.46 8.43
CA ALA A 147 8.63 -11.93 8.60
C ALA A 147 8.81 -13.30 7.94
N THR A 148 10.03 -13.57 7.46
CA THR A 148 10.41 -14.93 7.03
C THR A 148 10.84 -15.78 8.21
N ASP A 149 10.87 -17.10 8.02
CA ASP A 149 11.59 -17.96 8.94
C ASP A 149 13.09 -17.59 8.94
N PRO A 150 13.80 -17.78 10.07
CA PRO A 150 15.23 -17.52 10.14
C PRO A 150 16.01 -18.46 9.21
N VAL A 151 16.74 -17.89 8.24
CA VAL A 151 17.60 -18.66 7.33
C VAL A 151 19.04 -18.59 7.82
N LYS A 152 19.64 -19.77 8.06
CA LYS A 152 21.07 -19.89 8.39
C LYS A 152 21.91 -20.10 7.13
N THR A 153 22.90 -19.22 6.92
CA THR A 153 23.89 -19.35 5.85
C THR A 153 25.29 -19.43 6.43
N GLN A 154 26.16 -20.24 5.82
CA GLN A 154 27.54 -20.39 6.27
C GLN A 154 28.43 -19.28 5.71
N ARG A 155 29.32 -18.75 6.54
CA ARG A 155 30.40 -17.86 6.12
C ARG A 155 31.71 -18.63 6.12
N ALA A 156 32.42 -18.63 4.99
CA ALA A 156 33.76 -19.16 4.87
C ALA A 156 34.81 -18.04 4.80
N LYS A 157 36.02 -18.34 5.25
CA LYS A 157 37.22 -17.50 5.12
C LYS A 157 38.24 -18.24 4.28
N LYS A 158 38.76 -17.56 3.26
CA LYS A 158 39.88 -18.07 2.45
C LYS A 158 41.17 -17.99 3.25
N VAL A 159 41.76 -19.14 3.51
CA VAL A 159 43.06 -19.23 4.20
C VAL A 159 44.09 -19.75 3.19
N PRO A 160 45.21 -19.04 2.99
CA PRO A 160 46.27 -19.52 2.12
C PRO A 160 46.95 -20.73 2.75
N ARG A 161 47.09 -21.80 1.96
CA ARG A 161 47.81 -23.03 2.30
C ARG A 161 48.93 -23.24 1.30
N ASN A 162 50.04 -23.77 1.80
CA ASN A 162 51.19 -24.09 0.98
C ASN A 162 51.10 -25.57 0.56
N HIS A 163 51.09 -25.84 -0.75
CA HIS A 163 51.27 -27.19 -1.29
C HIS A 163 52.68 -27.31 -1.84
N VAL A 164 53.48 -28.18 -1.24
CA VAL A 164 54.81 -28.52 -1.77
C VAL A 164 54.59 -29.50 -2.93
N LYS A 165 54.76 -29.01 -4.17
CA LYS A 165 54.66 -29.83 -5.38
C LYS A 165 55.88 -30.74 -5.55
N ALA A 166 57.04 -30.24 -5.15
CA ALA A 166 58.29 -30.98 -5.15
C ALA A 166 59.10 -30.58 -3.92
N GLU A 167 59.56 -31.58 -3.17
CA GLU A 167 60.43 -31.37 -2.02
C GLU A 167 61.79 -30.83 -2.46
N ALA A 168 62.47 -30.11 -1.58
CA ALA A 168 63.80 -29.59 -1.86
C ALA A 168 64.80 -30.75 -2.04
N THR A 169 65.64 -30.67 -3.06
CA THR A 169 66.84 -31.52 -3.22
C THR A 169 68.10 -30.71 -2.92
N GLU A 170 69.27 -31.34 -2.84
CA GLU A 170 70.55 -30.62 -2.61
C GLU A 170 70.80 -29.51 -3.64
N GLU A 171 70.34 -29.68 -4.87
CA GLU A 171 70.61 -28.78 -6.00
C GLU A 171 69.42 -27.85 -6.34
N HIS A 172 68.22 -28.11 -5.80
CA HIS A 172 67.01 -27.35 -6.15
C HIS A 172 66.11 -27.06 -4.93
N PRO A 173 65.65 -25.81 -4.75
CA PRO A 173 64.73 -25.46 -3.68
C PRO A 173 63.33 -26.07 -3.91
N ALA A 174 62.59 -26.25 -2.82
CA ALA A 174 61.22 -26.78 -2.87
C ALA A 174 60.33 -25.92 -3.77
N GLN A 175 59.57 -26.58 -4.64
CA GLN A 175 58.55 -25.90 -5.43
C GLN A 175 57.25 -25.87 -4.62
N VAL A 176 56.89 -24.68 -4.18
CA VAL A 176 55.70 -24.44 -3.36
C VAL A 176 54.69 -23.63 -4.14
N ASP A 177 53.48 -24.15 -4.24
CA ASP A 177 52.32 -23.42 -4.74
C ASP A 177 51.45 -22.99 -3.56
N VAL A 178 50.94 -21.75 -3.62
CA VAL A 178 49.93 -21.28 -2.68
C VAL A 178 48.56 -21.55 -3.29
N TYR A 179 47.71 -22.27 -2.56
CA TYR A 179 46.30 -22.42 -2.89
C TYR A 179 45.44 -21.93 -1.72
N TYR A 180 44.18 -21.59 -1.99
CA TYR A 180 43.25 -21.09 -0.99
C TYR A 180 42.28 -22.18 -0.58
N GLU A 181 42.17 -22.40 0.73
CA GLU A 181 41.17 -23.28 1.32
C GLU A 181 40.05 -22.44 1.94
N ASP A 182 38.80 -22.76 1.62
CA ASP A 182 37.62 -22.11 2.20
C ASP A 182 37.24 -22.80 3.52
N ILE A 183 37.60 -22.19 4.64
CA ILE A 183 37.31 -22.74 5.98
C ILE A 183 36.05 -22.07 6.53
N PRO A 184 35.04 -22.84 6.99
CA PRO A 184 33.85 -22.25 7.59
C PRO A 184 34.17 -21.64 8.95
N VAL A 185 33.90 -20.34 9.10
CA VAL A 185 34.22 -19.54 10.30
C VAL A 185 33.01 -19.16 11.15
N GLY A 186 31.80 -19.33 10.62
CA GLY A 186 30.56 -19.08 11.35
C GLY A 186 29.33 -19.09 10.47
N TYR A 187 28.22 -18.65 11.05
CA TYR A 187 26.90 -18.68 10.44
C TYR A 187 26.20 -17.34 10.57
N TRP A 188 25.57 -16.88 9.50
CA TRP A 188 24.62 -15.79 9.54
C TRP A 188 23.22 -16.34 9.69
N THR A 189 22.48 -15.85 10.67
CA THR A 189 21.03 -16.05 10.76
C THR A 189 20.35 -14.79 10.24
N THR A 190 19.56 -14.93 9.18
CA THR A 190 18.86 -13.81 8.52
C THR A 190 17.35 -13.97 8.66
N VAL A 191 16.68 -12.92 9.10
CA VAL A 191 15.23 -12.77 9.04
C VAL A 191 14.93 -11.55 8.17
N LYS A 192 14.11 -11.73 7.14
CA LYS A 192 13.62 -10.63 6.30
C LYS A 192 12.27 -10.17 6.85
N PHE A 193 12.00 -8.87 6.75
CA PHE A 193 10.73 -8.27 7.12
C PHE A 193 10.12 -7.55 5.92
N SER A 194 8.79 -7.56 5.82
CA SER A 194 8.06 -6.90 4.75
C SER A 194 6.80 -6.20 5.26
N GLY A 195 6.64 -4.94 4.84
CA GLY A 195 5.42 -4.16 4.97
C GLY A 195 4.43 -4.35 3.82
N ALA A 196 4.72 -5.19 2.83
CA ALA A 196 3.81 -5.47 1.72
C ALA A 196 2.62 -6.33 2.16
N ALA A 197 1.55 -6.37 1.33
CA ALA A 197 0.35 -7.15 1.63
C ALA A 197 0.37 -8.54 0.99
N PRO A 198 -0.33 -9.54 1.56
CA PRO A 198 -0.54 -10.81 0.87
C PRO A 198 -1.30 -10.60 -0.45
N ALA A 199 -0.91 -11.30 -1.52
CA ALA A 199 -1.58 -11.21 -2.82
C ALA A 199 -3.09 -11.48 -2.73
N LYS A 200 -3.50 -12.46 -1.89
CA LYS A 200 -4.91 -12.77 -1.62
C LYS A 200 -5.67 -11.56 -1.06
N ARG A 201 -5.05 -10.78 -0.18
CA ARG A 201 -5.67 -9.61 0.45
C ARG A 201 -5.90 -8.50 -0.59
N VAL A 202 -4.91 -8.23 -1.43
CA VAL A 202 -5.03 -7.24 -2.52
C VAL A 202 -6.12 -7.66 -3.52
N ALA A 203 -6.17 -8.94 -3.90
CA ALA A 203 -7.20 -9.47 -4.79
C ALA A 203 -8.62 -9.31 -4.22
N GLN A 204 -8.82 -9.65 -2.94
CA GLN A 204 -10.12 -9.47 -2.26
C GLN A 204 -10.57 -8.01 -2.22
N LEU A 205 -9.65 -7.07 -1.97
CA LEU A 205 -9.96 -5.64 -1.98
C LEU A 205 -10.33 -5.15 -3.38
N ALA A 206 -9.59 -5.60 -4.40
CA ALA A 206 -9.85 -5.24 -5.79
C ALA A 206 -11.22 -5.76 -6.26
N GLU A 207 -11.57 -7.01 -5.93
CA GLU A 207 -12.88 -7.60 -6.27
C GLU A 207 -14.03 -6.84 -5.60
N ARG A 208 -13.88 -6.49 -4.31
CA ARG A 208 -14.89 -5.69 -3.60
C ARG A 208 -15.08 -4.30 -4.22
N LEU A 209 -13.99 -3.65 -4.63
CA LEU A 209 -14.06 -2.35 -5.30
C LEU A 209 -14.71 -2.44 -6.68
N GLU A 210 -14.49 -3.54 -7.40
CA GLU A 210 -15.15 -3.78 -8.69
C GLU A 210 -16.66 -3.96 -8.53
N LYS A 211 -17.09 -4.78 -7.56
CA LYS A 211 -18.52 -4.93 -7.22
C LYS A 211 -19.16 -3.59 -6.84
N LEU A 212 -18.49 -2.81 -5.99
CA LEU A 212 -18.94 -1.47 -5.61
C LEU A 212 -19.02 -0.54 -6.82
N GLN A 213 -18.03 -0.56 -7.71
CA GLN A 213 -18.01 0.30 -8.89
C GLN A 213 -19.20 0.00 -9.82
N ILE A 214 -19.52 -1.28 -10.00
CA ILE A 214 -20.68 -1.73 -10.79
C ILE A 214 -21.97 -1.25 -10.13
N ALA A 215 -22.12 -1.45 -8.81
CA ALA A 215 -23.31 -1.03 -8.07
C ALA A 215 -23.54 0.50 -8.14
N VAL A 216 -22.48 1.30 -7.99
CA VAL A 216 -22.56 2.77 -8.08
C VAL A 216 -22.96 3.22 -9.48
N LYS A 217 -22.49 2.54 -10.53
CA LYS A 217 -22.90 2.81 -11.92
C LYS A 217 -24.39 2.56 -12.14
N PHE A 218 -24.90 1.42 -11.66
CA PHE A 218 -26.32 1.10 -11.75
C PHE A 218 -27.17 2.10 -10.98
N ALA A 219 -26.80 2.42 -9.73
CA ALA A 219 -27.49 3.44 -8.94
C ALA A 219 -27.50 4.81 -9.64
N ARG A 220 -26.39 5.18 -10.31
CA ARG A 220 -26.30 6.42 -11.09
C ARG A 220 -27.24 6.40 -12.29
N GLU A 221 -27.34 5.28 -13.00
CA GLU A 221 -28.27 5.11 -14.11
C GLU A 221 -29.72 5.26 -13.64
N GLU A 222 -30.09 4.58 -12.55
CA GLU A 222 -31.42 4.63 -11.95
C GLU A 222 -31.78 6.05 -11.48
N ALA A 223 -30.88 6.72 -10.77
CA ALA A 223 -31.10 8.09 -10.32
C ALA A 223 -31.25 9.09 -11.49
N ASN A 224 -30.54 8.86 -12.61
CA ASN A 224 -30.70 9.64 -13.84
C ASN A 224 -32.00 9.35 -14.60
N GLY A 225 -32.73 8.28 -14.24
CA GLY A 225 -34.07 8.00 -14.74
C GLY A 225 -35.15 8.93 -14.19
N THR A 226 -34.81 9.84 -13.27
CA THR A 226 -35.75 10.83 -12.71
C THR A 226 -36.23 11.81 -13.79
N GLU A 227 -37.53 12.00 -13.92
CA GLU A 227 -38.11 13.01 -14.84
C GLU A 227 -37.55 14.40 -14.52
N VAL A 228 -37.07 15.09 -15.56
CA VAL A 228 -36.47 16.42 -15.42
C VAL A 228 -37.57 17.42 -15.05
N VAL A 229 -37.36 18.16 -13.96
CA VAL A 229 -38.16 19.36 -13.67
C VAL A 229 -37.68 20.46 -14.61
N ASP A 230 -38.44 20.73 -15.67
CA ASP A 230 -38.15 21.84 -16.60
C ASP A 230 -38.34 23.18 -15.87
N GLU A 231 -37.24 23.81 -15.47
CA GLU A 231 -37.25 25.10 -14.77
C GLU A 231 -36.78 26.23 -15.70
N LYS A 232 -37.72 27.09 -16.12
CA LYS A 232 -37.43 28.23 -17.00
C LYS A 232 -37.06 29.48 -16.19
N ILE A 233 -35.80 29.55 -15.78
CA ILE A 233 -35.26 30.65 -14.96
C ILE A 233 -34.66 31.77 -15.82
N GLY A 234 -34.31 31.47 -17.08
CA GLY A 234 -33.68 32.40 -18.01
C GLY A 234 -34.44 33.72 -18.17
N ASP A 235 -35.76 33.65 -18.36
CA ASP A 235 -36.60 34.84 -18.55
C ASP A 235 -36.63 35.75 -17.31
N LYS A 236 -36.53 35.19 -16.10
CA LYS A 236 -36.46 35.97 -14.85
C LYS A 236 -35.12 36.69 -14.71
N VAL A 237 -34.02 36.02 -15.08
CA VAL A 237 -32.66 36.58 -14.99
C VAL A 237 -32.45 37.64 -16.07
N PHE A 238 -32.85 37.38 -17.31
CA PHE A 238 -32.72 38.34 -18.41
C PHE A 238 -33.77 39.46 -18.33
N GLY A 239 -34.96 39.20 -17.80
CA GLY A 239 -35.93 40.27 -17.48
C GLY A 239 -35.42 41.24 -16.41
N TYR A 240 -34.63 40.76 -15.44
CA TYR A 240 -33.94 41.62 -14.48
C TYR A 240 -32.74 42.37 -15.09
N LEU A 241 -31.97 41.72 -15.99
CA LEU A 241 -30.77 42.31 -16.58
C LEU A 241 -31.05 43.26 -17.76
N LEU A 242 -32.17 43.09 -18.46
CA LEU A 242 -32.48 43.74 -19.74
C LEU A 242 -33.88 44.38 -19.80
N GLY A 243 -34.67 44.29 -18.73
CA GLY A 243 -35.95 45.00 -18.62
C GLY A 243 -35.75 46.49 -18.34
N GLU A 244 -36.62 47.35 -18.90
CA GLU A 244 -36.68 48.79 -18.56
C GLU A 244 -37.16 49.04 -17.13
#